data_AF-A0A1M6KXA7-F1
#
_entry.id   AF-A0A1M6KXA7-F1
#
_cell.length_a   1.000
_cell.length_b   1.000
_cell.length_c   1.000
_cell.angle_alpha   90.00
_cell.angle_beta   90.00
_cell.angle_gamma   90.00
#
_symmetry.space_group_name_H-M   'P 1'
#
loop_
_entity.id
_entity.type
_entity.pdbx_description
1 polymer ?
#
loop_
_entity_poly.entity_id
_entity_poly.type
_entity_poly.pdbx_seq_one_letter_code
_entity_poly.pdbx_strand_id
1 'polypeptide(L)'
;MKKQIWIEILVIAALAAGWFYMEKTESLTIFVKEDMTKEEILAEMPEIAVTEQDEKLEDYVMGLPEVQELLSQPDGGSIPNEKEEALLSDFLAEGDLLAGFNVVDHEVYLDIKQGEEKRISYTFDGAGTQPMQKIIWVYEQRWDGWRNTAAYEAWGDSYVKRTGKHAWFSWVGGLFR
;
A
#
# COMPACT_ATOMS: atom_id res chain seq x y z
N MET A 1 38.78 20.41 31.71
CA MET A 1 38.04 20.79 30.48
C MET A 1 37.42 22.16 30.66
N LYS A 2 37.59 23.09 29.70
CA LYS A 2 37.03 24.45 29.80
C LYS A 2 35.49 24.39 29.77
N LYS A 3 34.80 25.19 30.59
CA LYS A 3 33.32 25.27 30.64
C LYS A 3 32.67 25.41 29.26
N GLN A 4 33.34 26.09 28.34
CA GLN A 4 32.91 26.27 26.95
C GLN A 4 32.75 24.94 26.19
N ILE A 5 33.66 23.98 26.39
CA ILE A 5 33.62 22.66 25.72
C ILE A 5 32.40 21.87 26.20
N TRP A 6 32.02 22.00 27.48
CA TRP A 6 30.81 21.34 28.01
C TRP A 6 29.52 21.93 27.43
N ILE A 7 29.50 23.24 27.22
CA ILE A 7 28.35 23.92 26.59
C ILE A 7 28.21 23.48 25.13
N GLU A 8 29.31 23.42 24.38
CA GLU A 8 29.33 22.95 22.99
C GLU A 8 28.82 21.51 22.87
N ILE A 9 29.26 20.60 23.75
CA ILE A 9 28.77 19.22 23.79
C ILE A 9 27.27 19.16 24.08
N LEU A 10 26.77 19.95 25.04
CA LEU A 10 25.34 19.99 25.37
C LEU A 10 24.49 20.50 24.22
N VAL A 11 24.95 21.52 23.49
CA VAL A 11 24.25 22.03 22.30
C VAL A 11 24.20 20.99 21.19
N ILE A 12 25.31 20.31 20.91
CA ILE A 12 25.36 19.24 19.90
C ILE A 12 24.44 18.08 20.31
N ALA A 13 24.45 17.69 21.58
CA ALA A 13 23.58 16.63 22.09
C ALA A 13 22.09 17.00 21.99
N ALA A 14 21.73 18.26 22.31
CA ALA A 14 20.37 18.75 22.17
C ALA A 14 19.91 18.81 20.71
N LEU A 15 20.78 19.23 19.79
CA LEU A 15 20.50 19.21 18.35
C LEU A 15 20.36 17.78 17.82
N ALA A 16 21.21 16.85 18.23
CA ALA A 16 21.11 15.44 17.85
C ALA A 16 19.83 14.78 18.42
N ALA A 17 19.45 15.12 19.65
CA ALA A 17 18.21 14.65 20.26
C ALA A 17 16.97 15.23 19.56
N GLY A 18 16.99 16.53 19.23
CA GLY A 18 15.92 17.18 18.47
C GLY A 18 15.80 16.62 17.05
N TRP A 19 16.92 16.35 16.38
CA TRP A 19 16.98 15.66 15.10
C TRP A 19 16.37 14.26 15.19
N PHE A 20 16.78 13.46 16.18
CA PHE A 20 16.27 12.10 16.37
C PHE A 20 14.77 12.10 16.70
N TYR A 21 14.31 13.05 17.50
CA TYR A 21 12.89 13.23 17.81
C TYR A 21 12.09 13.57 16.55
N MET A 22 12.55 14.54 15.76
CA MET A 22 11.87 14.93 14.52
C MET A 22 11.85 13.82 13.47
N GLU A 23 12.95 13.06 13.34
CA GLU A 23 13.01 11.90 12.45
C GLU A 23 11.98 10.83 12.84
N LYS A 24 11.80 10.66 14.15
CA LYS A 24 10.81 9.75 14.71
C LYS A 24 9.39 10.25 14.46
N THR A 25 9.08 11.53 14.70
CA THR A 25 7.70 12.01 14.84
C THR A 25 7.11 12.71 13.62
N GLU A 26 7.92 13.38 12.80
CA GLU A 26 7.43 14.33 11.77
C GLU A 26 7.88 13.97 10.34
N SER A 27 8.49 12.81 10.13
CA SER A 27 9.02 12.44 8.82
C SER A 27 7.89 12.00 7.88
N LEU A 28 7.45 12.93 7.01
CA LEU A 28 6.59 12.62 5.88
C LEU A 28 7.25 11.50 5.06
N THR A 29 6.60 10.35 4.97
CA THR A 29 7.07 9.23 4.16
C THR A 29 6.55 9.42 2.74
N ILE A 30 7.45 9.65 1.78
CA ILE A 30 7.09 9.73 0.36
C ILE A 30 7.48 8.41 -0.28
N PHE A 31 6.55 7.80 -1.00
CA PHE A 31 6.81 6.58 -1.76
C PHE A 31 7.48 6.93 -3.08
N VAL A 32 8.73 6.50 -3.22
CA VAL A 32 9.52 6.74 -4.42
C VAL A 32 9.71 5.41 -5.15
N LYS A 33 9.55 5.43 -6.47
CA LYS A 33 9.84 4.27 -7.32
C LYS A 33 11.30 3.85 -7.17
N GLU A 34 11.54 2.58 -6.92
CA GLU A 34 12.88 1.99 -6.95
C GLU A 34 13.29 1.68 -8.39
N ASP A 35 14.57 1.83 -8.67
CA ASP A 35 15.18 1.43 -9.94
C ASP A 35 15.53 -0.05 -9.86
N MET A 36 14.53 -0.89 -10.11
CA MET A 36 14.63 -2.36 -10.06
C MET A 36 14.00 -2.97 -11.29
N THR A 37 14.59 -4.09 -11.72
CA THR A 37 14.07 -4.93 -12.80
C THR A 37 12.91 -5.81 -12.34
N LYS A 38 12.14 -6.33 -13.30
CA LYS A 38 11.07 -7.29 -13.03
C LYS A 38 11.59 -8.53 -12.30
N GLU A 39 12.74 -9.05 -12.73
CA GLU A 39 13.36 -10.25 -12.16
C GLU A 39 13.80 -10.04 -10.71
N GLU A 40 14.35 -8.87 -10.38
CA GLU A 40 14.72 -8.52 -9.01
C GLU A 40 13.48 -8.37 -8.12
N ILE A 41 12.42 -7.71 -8.62
CA ILE A 41 11.16 -7.56 -7.89
C ILE A 41 10.51 -8.93 -7.63
N LEU A 42 10.49 -9.82 -8.62
CA LEU A 42 9.93 -11.17 -8.46
C LEU A 42 10.78 -12.06 -7.55
N ALA A 43 12.10 -11.83 -7.47
CA ALA A 43 12.96 -12.53 -6.53
C ALA A 43 12.75 -12.05 -5.08
N GLU A 44 12.50 -10.75 -4.88
CA GLU A 44 12.23 -10.16 -3.55
C GLU A 44 10.80 -10.44 -3.06
N MET A 45 9.81 -10.33 -3.95
CA MET A 45 8.39 -10.50 -3.65
C MET A 45 7.74 -11.42 -4.70
N PRO A 46 7.95 -12.75 -4.65
CA PRO A 46 7.40 -13.68 -5.64
C PRO A 46 5.87 -13.68 -5.69
N GLU A 47 5.21 -13.34 -4.58
CA GLU A 47 3.75 -13.28 -4.47
C GLU A 47 3.10 -12.18 -5.32
N ILE A 48 3.87 -11.16 -5.78
CA ILE A 48 3.35 -10.11 -6.66
C ILE A 48 3.07 -10.61 -8.08
N ALA A 49 3.62 -11.77 -8.44
CA ALA A 49 3.27 -12.41 -9.70
C ALA A 49 1.75 -12.64 -9.76
N VAL A 50 1.15 -12.25 -10.89
CA VAL A 50 -0.24 -12.59 -11.18
C VAL A 50 -0.28 -14.08 -11.52
N THR A 51 -1.15 -14.80 -10.82
CA THR A 51 -1.33 -16.24 -10.92
C THR A 51 -2.69 -16.59 -11.51
N GLU A 52 -2.89 -17.85 -11.92
CA GLU A 52 -4.20 -18.34 -12.34
C GLU A 52 -5.28 -18.20 -11.25
N GLN A 53 -4.89 -18.13 -9.96
CA GLN A 53 -5.84 -17.90 -8.87
C GLN A 53 -6.31 -16.44 -8.85
N ASP A 54 -5.41 -15.50 -9.14
CA ASP A 54 -5.75 -14.08 -9.25
C ASP A 54 -6.71 -13.84 -10.44
N GLU A 55 -6.46 -14.52 -11.58
CA GLU A 55 -7.35 -14.46 -12.76
C GLU A 55 -8.74 -15.04 -12.47
N LYS A 56 -8.82 -16.17 -11.74
CA LYS A 56 -10.10 -16.73 -11.30
C LYS A 56 -10.84 -15.81 -10.33
N LEU A 57 -10.10 -15.10 -9.48
CA LEU A 57 -10.68 -14.12 -8.57
C LEU A 57 -11.29 -12.95 -9.34
N GLU A 58 -10.56 -12.42 -10.33
CA GLU A 58 -11.06 -11.39 -11.25
C GLU A 58 -12.34 -11.86 -11.95
N ASP A 59 -12.31 -13.02 -12.62
CA ASP A 59 -13.47 -13.58 -13.32
C ASP A 59 -14.68 -13.75 -12.38
N TYR A 60 -14.43 -14.25 -11.16
CA TYR A 60 -15.49 -14.45 -10.16
C TYR A 60 -16.09 -13.12 -9.70
N VAL A 61 -15.25 -12.17 -9.28
CA VAL A 61 -15.66 -10.84 -8.80
C VAL A 61 -16.42 -10.10 -9.89
N MET A 62 -15.88 -10.08 -11.10
CA MET A 62 -16.51 -9.43 -12.25
C MET A 62 -17.81 -10.13 -12.65
N GLY A 63 -17.96 -11.42 -12.38
CA GLY A 63 -19.21 -12.16 -12.60
C GLY A 63 -20.32 -11.93 -11.57
N LEU A 64 -20.03 -11.25 -10.45
CA LEU A 64 -21.02 -11.06 -9.37
C LEU A 64 -22.14 -10.10 -9.80
N PRO A 65 -23.43 -10.46 -9.59
CA PRO A 65 -24.55 -9.57 -9.89
C PRO A 65 -24.45 -8.22 -9.19
N GLU A 66 -24.00 -8.20 -7.94
CA GLU A 66 -23.79 -6.98 -7.15
C GLU A 66 -22.75 -6.06 -7.80
N VAL A 67 -21.66 -6.62 -8.31
CA VAL A 67 -20.60 -5.84 -8.98
C VAL A 67 -21.12 -5.28 -10.31
N GLN A 68 -21.83 -6.10 -11.09
CA GLN A 68 -22.42 -5.67 -12.37
C GLN A 68 -23.47 -4.57 -12.19
N GLU A 69 -24.27 -4.64 -11.13
CA GLU A 69 -25.23 -3.59 -10.79
C GLU A 69 -24.51 -2.28 -10.44
N LEU A 70 -23.44 -2.34 -9.65
CA LEU A 70 -22.65 -1.16 -9.27
C LEU A 70 -21.88 -0.56 -10.46
N LEU A 71 -21.32 -1.39 -11.34
CA LEU A 71 -20.65 -0.92 -12.57
C LEU A 71 -21.60 -0.23 -13.56
N SER A 72 -22.90 -0.57 -13.50
CA SER A 72 -23.93 0.10 -14.31
C SER A 72 -24.33 1.47 -13.75
N GLN A 73 -23.91 1.81 -12.52
CA GLN A 73 -24.20 3.08 -11.88
C GLN A 73 -23.05 4.07 -12.11
N PRO A 74 -23.35 5.34 -12.44
CA PRO A 74 -22.32 6.33 -12.73
C PRO A 74 -21.42 6.66 -11.54
N ASP A 75 -21.96 6.58 -10.32
CA ASP A 75 -21.22 6.91 -9.09
C ASP A 75 -20.57 5.68 -8.43
N GLY A 76 -20.83 4.48 -8.96
CA GLY A 76 -20.44 3.21 -8.33
C GLY A 76 -21.07 3.00 -6.94
N GLY A 77 -20.34 2.37 -6.03
CA GLY A 77 -20.76 2.13 -4.65
C GLY A 77 -19.93 1.06 -3.93
N SER A 78 -20.30 0.75 -2.69
CA SER A 78 -19.64 -0.30 -1.89
C SER A 78 -20.52 -1.53 -1.77
N ILE A 79 -19.91 -2.71 -1.76
CA ILE A 79 -20.63 -3.94 -1.39
C ILE A 79 -20.77 -3.97 0.15
N PRO A 80 -21.90 -4.41 0.72
CA PRO A 80 -22.05 -4.46 2.16
C PRO A 80 -21.16 -5.55 2.80
N ASN A 81 -20.42 -5.19 3.85
CA ASN A 81 -19.50 -6.07 4.58
C ASN A 81 -20.11 -7.42 5.04
N GLU A 82 -21.41 -7.47 5.33
CA GLU A 82 -22.08 -8.71 5.76
C GLU A 82 -22.09 -9.81 4.68
N LYS A 83 -21.95 -9.43 3.40
CA LYS A 83 -21.90 -10.35 2.26
C LYS A 83 -20.49 -10.58 1.73
N GLU A 84 -19.61 -9.61 1.94
CA GLU A 84 -18.24 -9.55 1.41
C GLU A 84 -17.41 -10.80 1.72
N GLU A 85 -17.28 -11.17 3.00
CA GLU A 85 -16.47 -12.34 3.41
C GLU A 85 -17.09 -13.66 2.92
N ALA A 86 -18.42 -13.75 2.90
CA ALA A 86 -19.10 -14.96 2.45
C ALA A 86 -18.88 -15.21 0.94
N LEU A 87 -18.96 -14.15 0.13
CA LEU A 87 -18.76 -14.22 -1.32
C LEU A 87 -17.33 -14.63 -1.69
N LEU A 88 -16.34 -14.18 -0.93
CA LEU A 88 -14.92 -14.38 -1.26
C LEU A 88 -14.24 -15.46 -0.42
N SER A 89 -14.99 -16.17 0.43
CA SER A 89 -14.45 -17.20 1.33
C SER A 89 -13.58 -18.26 0.64
N ASP A 90 -13.91 -18.66 -0.60
CA ASP A 90 -13.13 -19.64 -1.38
C ASP A 90 -11.76 -19.09 -1.86
N PHE A 91 -11.59 -17.76 -1.86
CA PHE A 91 -10.37 -17.06 -2.30
C PHE A 91 -9.53 -16.52 -1.15
N LEU A 92 -10.09 -16.43 0.05
CA LEU A 92 -9.42 -15.93 1.24
C LEU A 92 -8.67 -17.07 1.95
N ALA A 93 -7.41 -16.85 2.30
CA ALA A 93 -6.68 -17.79 3.14
C ALA A 93 -7.14 -17.69 4.61
N GLU A 94 -6.79 -18.70 5.41
CA GLU A 94 -7.08 -18.67 6.85
C GLU A 94 -6.41 -17.46 7.51
N GLY A 95 -7.22 -16.57 8.10
CA GLY A 95 -6.76 -15.35 8.76
C GLY A 95 -6.71 -14.11 7.87
N ASP A 96 -7.02 -14.24 6.58
CA ASP A 96 -7.21 -13.09 5.70
C ASP A 96 -8.52 -12.36 6.07
N LEU A 97 -8.48 -11.04 5.99
CA LEU A 97 -9.63 -10.18 6.29
C LEU A 97 -9.93 -9.30 5.09
N LEU A 98 -11.19 -9.25 4.67
CA LEU A 98 -11.59 -8.28 3.66
C LEU A 98 -11.66 -6.88 4.28
N ALA A 99 -10.89 -5.96 3.72
CA ALA A 99 -10.74 -4.60 4.20
C ALA A 99 -11.46 -3.56 3.33
N GLY A 100 -11.86 -3.93 2.12
CA GLY A 100 -12.69 -3.11 1.25
C GLY A 100 -13.11 -3.84 -0.02
N PHE A 101 -14.35 -3.59 -0.45
CA PHE A 101 -14.86 -4.05 -1.73
C PHE A 101 -15.80 -2.99 -2.31
N ASN A 102 -15.33 -2.25 -3.31
CA ASN A 102 -16.07 -1.13 -3.86
C ASN A 102 -15.87 -0.97 -5.37
N VAL A 103 -16.83 -0.32 -6.00
CA VAL A 103 -16.78 0.10 -7.40
C VAL A 103 -16.72 1.62 -7.42
N VAL A 104 -15.69 2.18 -8.05
CA VAL A 104 -15.50 3.64 -8.19
C VAL A 104 -14.94 3.90 -9.58
N ASP A 105 -15.42 4.93 -10.27
CA ASP A 105 -14.94 5.32 -11.60
C ASP A 105 -14.91 4.16 -12.64
N HIS A 106 -15.89 3.26 -12.56
CA HIS A 106 -15.99 2.03 -13.38
C HIS A 106 -14.86 1.01 -13.16
N GLU A 107 -14.15 1.10 -12.04
CA GLU A 107 -13.17 0.11 -11.61
C GLU A 107 -13.64 -0.57 -10.32
N VAL A 108 -13.32 -1.85 -10.18
CA VAL A 108 -13.63 -2.65 -9.00
C VAL A 108 -12.38 -2.77 -8.15
N TYR A 109 -12.46 -2.31 -6.91
CA TYR A 109 -11.39 -2.34 -5.93
C TYR A 109 -11.67 -3.41 -4.88
N LEU A 110 -10.68 -4.24 -4.62
CA LEU A 110 -10.73 -5.30 -3.63
C LEU A 110 -9.48 -5.28 -2.75
N ASP A 111 -9.66 -5.04 -1.45
CA ASP A 111 -8.60 -4.96 -0.46
C ASP A 111 -8.67 -6.16 0.50
N ILE A 112 -7.61 -6.96 0.53
CA ILE A 112 -7.44 -8.10 1.44
C ILE A 112 -6.27 -7.82 2.37
N LYS A 113 -6.51 -7.83 3.69
CA LYS A 113 -5.45 -7.76 4.71
C LYS A 113 -5.00 -9.15 5.09
N GLN A 114 -3.69 -9.38 5.07
CA GLN A 114 -3.06 -10.60 5.53
C GLN A 114 -2.30 -10.28 6.82
N GLY A 115 -3.01 -10.36 7.95
CA GLY A 115 -2.54 -9.83 9.22
C GLY A 115 -2.31 -8.32 9.18
N GLU A 116 -1.37 -7.85 10.02
CA GLU A 116 -0.99 -6.42 10.10
C GLU A 116 0.16 -6.07 9.15
N GLU A 117 0.92 -7.07 8.69
CA GLU A 117 2.17 -6.90 7.94
C GLU A 117 1.94 -6.66 6.45
N LYS A 118 0.78 -7.07 5.93
CA LYS A 118 0.55 -7.08 4.49
C LYS A 118 -0.90 -6.76 4.13
N ARG A 119 -1.08 -6.01 3.05
CA ARG A 119 -2.36 -5.84 2.36
C ARG A 119 -2.17 -6.09 0.88
N ILE A 120 -3.06 -6.86 0.27
CA ILE A 120 -3.15 -7.03 -1.17
C ILE A 120 -4.34 -6.21 -1.65
N SER A 121 -4.10 -5.30 -2.59
CA SER A 121 -5.13 -4.53 -3.27
C SER A 121 -5.21 -4.99 -4.72
N TYR A 122 -6.39 -5.35 -5.17
CA TYR A 122 -6.69 -5.61 -6.57
C TYR A 122 -7.52 -4.48 -7.13
N THR A 123 -7.24 -4.11 -8.37
CA THR A 123 -8.10 -3.26 -9.20
C THR A 123 -8.42 -4.01 -10.49
N PHE A 124 -9.71 -4.19 -10.74
CA PHE A 124 -10.24 -4.80 -11.95
C PHE A 124 -10.90 -3.74 -12.83
N ASP A 125 -10.58 -3.73 -14.11
CA ASP A 125 -11.16 -2.80 -15.07
C ASP A 125 -12.59 -3.24 -15.41
N GLY A 126 -13.57 -2.41 -15.08
CA GLY A 126 -14.98 -2.67 -15.39
C GLY A 126 -15.27 -2.81 -16.88
N ALA A 127 -14.44 -2.22 -17.75
CA ALA A 127 -14.55 -2.34 -19.19
C ALA A 127 -13.84 -3.58 -19.78
N GLY A 128 -13.00 -4.27 -18.98
CA GLY A 128 -12.21 -5.42 -19.43
C GLY A 128 -11.19 -5.10 -20.53
N THR A 129 -10.72 -3.84 -20.59
CA THR A 129 -9.77 -3.35 -21.58
C THR A 129 -8.33 -3.33 -21.06
N GLN A 130 -8.16 -3.22 -19.76
CA GLN A 130 -6.87 -3.21 -19.07
C GLN A 130 -6.68 -4.50 -18.28
N PRO A 131 -5.43 -4.98 -18.14
CA PRO A 131 -5.15 -6.12 -17.27
C PRO A 131 -5.42 -5.73 -15.81
N MET A 132 -5.74 -6.73 -14.97
CA MET A 132 -5.82 -6.50 -13.52
C MET A 132 -4.55 -5.83 -13.00
N GLN A 133 -4.74 -5.00 -11.99
CA GLN A 133 -3.65 -4.44 -11.21
C GLN A 133 -3.64 -5.09 -9.83
N LYS A 134 -2.48 -5.58 -9.42
CA LYS A 134 -2.25 -6.17 -8.09
C LYS A 134 -1.21 -5.35 -7.37
N ILE A 135 -1.50 -4.92 -6.15
CA ILE A 135 -0.59 -4.19 -5.29
C ILE A 135 -0.42 -4.93 -3.96
N ILE A 136 0.81 -5.24 -3.58
CA ILE A 136 1.14 -5.75 -2.25
C ILE A 136 1.78 -4.63 -1.44
N TRP A 137 1.04 -4.14 -0.45
CA TRP A 137 1.49 -3.19 0.56
C TRP A 137 2.15 -3.94 1.72
N VAL A 138 3.39 -3.59 2.04
CA VAL A 138 4.14 -4.16 3.16
C VAL A 138 4.23 -3.15 4.30
N TYR A 139 3.92 -3.62 5.50
CA TYR A 139 3.90 -2.84 6.72
C TYR A 139 4.90 -3.39 7.73
N GLU A 140 5.55 -2.50 8.46
CA GLU A 140 6.44 -2.86 9.56
C GLU A 140 5.95 -2.22 10.86
N GLN A 141 6.02 -2.99 11.94
CA GLN A 141 5.75 -2.49 13.28
C GLN A 141 6.88 -1.53 13.69
N ARG A 142 6.52 -0.25 13.83
CA ARG A 142 7.38 0.77 14.43
C ARG A 142 6.88 1.11 15.83
N TRP A 143 7.64 1.96 16.51
CA TRP A 143 7.34 2.39 17.88
C TRP A 143 6.02 3.20 17.97
N ASP A 144 5.58 3.80 16.86
CA ASP A 144 4.36 4.59 16.72
C ASP A 144 3.22 3.84 16.00
N GLY A 145 3.39 2.53 15.75
CA GLY A 145 2.40 1.67 15.11
C GLY A 145 2.89 1.06 13.79
N TRP A 146 1.99 0.37 13.10
CA TRP A 146 2.26 -0.21 11.79
C TRP A 146 2.34 0.89 10.72
N ARG A 147 3.43 0.88 9.96
CA ARG A 147 3.66 1.85 8.88
C ARG A 147 3.93 1.12 7.59
N ASN A 148 3.32 1.57 6.50
CA ASN A 148 3.65 1.06 5.18
C ASN A 148 5.09 1.47 4.85
N THR A 149 5.92 0.51 4.45
CA THR A 149 7.34 0.72 4.13
C THR A 149 7.62 0.46 2.66
N ALA A 150 6.85 -0.42 2.03
CA ALA A 150 6.95 -0.70 0.61
C ALA A 150 5.58 -1.00 -0.02
N ALA A 151 5.50 -0.78 -1.33
CA ALA A 151 4.40 -1.21 -2.17
C ALA A 151 4.98 -1.83 -3.43
N TYR A 152 4.60 -3.07 -3.71
CA TYR A 152 4.91 -3.79 -4.94
C TYR A 152 3.68 -3.78 -5.80
N GLU A 153 3.81 -3.51 -7.08
CA GLU A 153 2.69 -3.33 -7.99
C GLU A 153 2.98 -4.07 -9.29
N ALA A 154 2.01 -4.86 -9.75
CA ALA A 154 2.03 -5.54 -11.04
C ALA A 154 0.78 -5.19 -11.85
N TRP A 155 0.96 -4.89 -13.13
CA TRP A 155 -0.12 -4.78 -14.12
C TRP A 155 0.39 -5.23 -15.49
N GLY A 156 -0.22 -6.28 -16.04
CA GLY A 156 0.30 -6.96 -17.23
C GLY A 156 1.78 -7.36 -17.07
N ASP A 157 2.64 -6.85 -17.95
CA ASP A 157 4.09 -7.10 -17.90
C ASP A 157 4.89 -6.08 -17.07
N SER A 158 4.24 -5.06 -16.51
CA SER A 158 4.88 -4.01 -15.73
C SER A 158 4.95 -4.37 -14.25
N TYR A 159 6.13 -4.20 -13.66
CA TYR A 159 6.41 -4.45 -12.25
C TYR A 159 7.09 -3.22 -11.66
N VAL A 160 6.58 -2.74 -10.53
CA VAL A 160 7.10 -1.55 -9.86
C VAL A 160 7.16 -1.80 -8.36
N LYS A 161 8.30 -1.43 -7.77
CA LYS A 161 8.43 -1.30 -6.31
C LYS A 161 8.50 0.18 -5.96
N ARG A 162 7.78 0.57 -4.92
CA ARG A 162 7.93 1.87 -4.27
C ARG A 162 8.30 1.66 -2.82
N THR A 163 9.28 2.39 -2.33
CA THR A 163 9.65 2.38 -0.92
C THR A 163 9.42 3.74 -0.29
N GLY A 164 8.99 3.70 0.96
CA GLY A 164 8.83 4.89 1.79
C GLY A 164 10.20 5.49 2.09
N LYS A 165 10.51 6.64 1.49
CA LYS A 165 11.67 7.45 1.83
C LYS A 165 11.23 8.58 2.75
N HIS A 166 11.96 8.76 3.84
CA HIS A 166 11.77 9.90 4.72
C HIS A 166 12.13 11.18 3.95
N ALA A 167 11.13 12.03 3.73
CA ALA A 167 11.32 13.32 3.08
C ALA A 167 11.77 14.35 4.11
N TRP A 168 13.08 14.30 4.40
CA TRP A 168 13.75 15.30 5.20
C TRP A 168 13.48 16.70 4.64
N PHE A 169 13.06 17.62 5.51
CA PHE A 169 12.80 19.02 5.16
C PHE A 169 11.62 19.30 4.19
N SER A 170 10.68 18.37 3.99
CA SER A 170 9.46 18.64 3.19
C SER A 170 8.67 19.88 3.67
N TRP A 171 8.61 20.10 4.99
CA TRP A 171 8.09 21.32 5.63
C TRP A 171 8.86 22.62 5.31
N VAL A 172 10.15 22.57 4.96
CA VAL A 172 10.93 23.76 4.57
C VAL A 172 10.48 24.27 3.21
N GLY A 173 10.13 23.39 2.28
CA GLY A 173 9.56 23.79 0.99
C GLY A 173 8.21 24.49 1.11
N GLY A 174 7.40 24.12 2.12
CA GLY A 174 6.12 24.77 2.42
C GLY A 174 6.24 26.16 3.06
N LEU A 175 7.39 26.48 3.68
CA LEU A 175 7.67 27.81 4.26
C LEU A 175 8.01 28.87 3.21
N PHE A 176 8.30 28.47 1.96
CA PHE A 176 8.66 29.37 0.84
C PHE A 176 7.61 29.40 -0.28
N ARG A 177 6.40 28.89 -0.04
CA ARG A 177 5.22 29.06 -0.91
C ARG A 177 4.24 30.05 -0.29
#